data_AF-A0A351T0M3-F1
#
_entry.id   AF-A0A351T0M3-F1
#
_cell.length_a   1.000
_cell.length_b   1.000
_cell.length_c   1.000
_cell.angle_alpha   90.00
_cell.angle_beta   90.00
_cell.angle_gamma   90.00
#
_symmetry.space_group_name_H-M   'P 1'
#
loop_
_entity.id
_entity.type
_entity.pdbx_description
1 polymer ?
#
loop_
_entity_poly.entity_id
_entity_poly.type
_entity_poly.pdbx_seq_one_letter_code
_entity_poly.pdbx_strand_id
1 'polypeptide(L)' 'MRTNLKRKNYYLDERKIRRAKAILGAKTETEAIDTALDLVVFRKEILTSLEKVAGKGGVEKVI' A
#
# COMPACT_ATOMS: atom_id res chain seq x y z
N MET A 1 17.09 -2.55 -7.48
CA MET A 1 16.46 -3.71 -6.80
C MET A 1 15.91 -4.63 -7.89
N ARG A 2 16.28 -5.92 -7.91
CA ARG A 2 15.67 -6.86 -8.88
C ARG A 2 14.24 -7.15 -8.42
N THR A 3 13.25 -6.66 -9.15
CA THR A 3 11.84 -6.97 -8.91
C THR A 3 11.58 -8.43 -9.30
N ASN A 4 11.15 -9.26 -8.34
CA ASN A 4 10.79 -10.66 -8.58
C ASN A 4 9.37 -10.73 -9.19
N LEU A 5 9.24 -10.26 -10.43
CA LEU A 5 7.96 -10.23 -11.14
C LEU A 5 7.56 -11.64 -11.55
N LYS A 6 6.39 -12.07 -11.09
CA LYS A 6 5.73 -13.29 -11.56
C LYS A 6 4.37 -12.93 -12.13
N ARG A 7 4.08 -13.40 -13.34
CA ARG A 7 2.75 -13.28 -13.93
C ARG A 7 1.73 -14.00 -13.04
N LYS A 8 0.63 -13.32 -12.74
CA LYS A 8 -0.52 -13.88 -12.05
C LYS A 8 -1.77 -13.69 -12.90
N ASN A 9 -2.70 -14.64 -12.83
CA ASN A 9 -4.01 -14.52 -13.45
C ASN A 9 -5.05 -14.63 -12.33
N TYR A 10 -5.80 -13.56 -12.09
CA TYR A 10 -6.82 -13.47 -11.05
C TYR A 10 -8.11 -12.89 -11.63
N TYR A 11 -9.25 -13.32 -11.07
CA TYR A 11 -10.52 -12.63 -11.28
C TYR A 11 -10.63 -11.49 -10.27
N LEU A 12 -10.60 -10.25 -10.76
CA LEU A 12 -10.69 -9.04 -9.96
C LEU A 12 -11.86 -8.18 -10.44
N ASP A 13 -12.49 -7.44 -9.52
CA ASP A 13 -13.52 -6.46 -9.90
C ASP A 13 -12.88 -5.27 -10.60
N GLU A 14 -13.13 -5.13 -11.91
CA GLU A 14 -12.60 -4.05 -12.75
C GLU A 14 -12.87 -2.66 -12.15
N ARG A 15 -14.02 -2.47 -11.49
CA ARG A 15 -14.38 -1.18 -10.90
C ARG A 15 -13.43 -0.80 -9.77
N LYS A 16 -12.94 -1.78 -9.00
CA LYS A 16 -11.96 -1.53 -7.94
C LYS A 16 -10.62 -1.12 -8.54
N ILE A 17 -10.17 -1.79 -9.60
CA ILE A 17 -8.92 -1.47 -10.28
C ILE A 17 -8.98 -0.07 -10.90
N ARG A 18 -10.07 0.27 -11.59
CA ARG A 18 -10.22 1.62 -12.19
C ARG A 18 -10.23 2.73 -11.15
N ARG A 19 -10.89 2.51 -10.00
CA ARG A 19 -10.84 3.44 -8.87
C ARG A 19 -9.43 3.58 -8.30
N ALA A 20 -8.74 2.46 -8.04
CA ALA A 20 -7.36 2.49 -7.55
C ALA A 20 -6.44 3.23 -8.53
N LYS A 21 -6.55 2.95 -9.83
CA LYS A 21 -5.79 3.62 -10.88
C LYS A 21 -6.01 5.13 -10.89
N ALA A 22 -7.26 5.58 -10.77
CA ALA A 22 -7.59 7.00 -10.71
C ALA A 22 -7.06 7.69 -9.44
N ILE A 23 -7.22 7.07 -8.26
CA ILE A 23 -6.73 7.60 -6.98
C ILE A 23 -5.21 7.71 -6.99
N LEU A 24 -4.52 6.70 -7.53
CA LEU A 24 -3.06 6.60 -7.53
C LEU A 24 -2.40 7.32 -8.72
N GLY A 25 -3.18 7.81 -9.70
CA GLY A 25 -2.64 8.40 -10.92
C GLY A 25 -1.83 7.42 -11.78
N ALA A 26 -2.05 6.11 -11.63
CA ALA A 26 -1.26 5.08 -12.27
C ALA A 26 -1.55 4.97 -13.78
N LYS A 27 -0.53 4.69 -14.59
CA LYS A 27 -0.65 4.55 -16.05
C LYS A 27 -1.26 3.21 -16.44
N THR A 28 -0.99 2.16 -15.68
CA THR A 28 -1.48 0.79 -15.95
C THR A 28 -2.21 0.18 -14.76
N GLU A 29 -2.99 -0.87 -15.00
CA GLU A 29 -3.64 -1.63 -13.93
C GLU A 29 -2.62 -2.36 -13.05
N THR A 30 -1.56 -2.91 -13.66
CA THR A 30 -0.44 -3.53 -12.93
C THR A 30 0.20 -2.56 -11.96
N GLU A 31 0.52 -1.34 -12.43
CA GLU A 31 1.10 -0.29 -11.59
C GLU A 31 0.17 0.12 -10.45
N ALA A 32 -1.14 0.22 -10.72
CA ALA A 32 -2.13 0.53 -9.69
C ALA A 32 -2.20 -0.57 -8.63
N ILE A 33 -2.18 -1.84 -9.04
CA ILE A 33 -2.22 -2.98 -8.11
C ILE A 33 -0.93 -3.03 -7.29
N ASP A 34 0.24 -2.93 -7.92
CA ASP A 34 1.54 -2.99 -7.26
C ASP A 34 1.68 -1.87 -6.23
N THR A 35 1.37 -0.63 -6.64
CA THR A 35 1.42 0.55 -5.75
C THR A 35 0.42 0.43 -4.59
N ALA A 36 -0.79 -0.11 -4.85
CA ALA A 36 -1.77 -0.32 -3.78
C ALA A 36 -1.28 -1.33 -2.74
N LEU A 37 -0.58 -2.38 -3.17
CA LEU A 37 0.02 -3.37 -2.26
C LEU A 37 1.16 -2.74 -1.43
N ASP A 38 2.03 -1.96 -2.07
CA ASP A 38 3.10 -1.24 -1.39
C ASP A 38 2.55 -0.29 -0.32
N LEU A 39 1.48 0.46 -0.61
CA LEU A 39 0.84 1.36 0.34
C LEU A 39 0.26 0.62 1.56
N VAL A 40 -0.29 -0.59 1.35
CA VAL A 40 -0.82 -1.41 2.47
C VAL A 40 0.32 -1.87 3.38
N VAL A 41 1.43 -2.33 2.81
CA VAL A 41 2.62 -2.73 3.57
C VAL A 41 3.21 -1.53 4.32
N PHE A 42 3.43 -0.43 3.62
CA PHE A 42 3.97 0.81 4.18
C PHE A 42 3.12 1.34 5.34
N ARG A 43 1.78 1.34 5.19
CA ARG A 43 0.87 1.72 6.28
C ARG A 43 1.09 0.87 7.52
N LYS A 44 1.25 -0.44 7.37
CA LYS A 44 1.48 -1.34 8.50
C LYS A 44 2.84 -1.09 9.15
N GLU A 45 3.88 -0.84 8.37
CA GLU A 45 5.22 -0.52 8.86
C GLU A 45 5.25 0.79 9.65
N ILE A 46 4.59 1.84 9.14
CA ILE A 46 4.41 3.11 9.87
C ILE A 46 3.71 2.88 11.19
N LEU A 47 2.54 2.25 11.19
CA LEU A 47 1.76 2.04 12.41
C LEU A 47 2.55 1.26 13.46
N THR A 48 3.24 0.20 13.02
CA THR A 48 4.10 -0.60 13.90
C THR A 48 5.28 0.22 14.45
N SER A 49 5.84 1.12 13.64
CA SER A 49 6.93 2.00 14.07
C SER A 49 6.43 3.04 15.07
N LEU A 50 5.25 3.62 14.83
CA LEU A 50 4.57 4.54 15.74
C LEU A 50 4.24 3.87 17.08
N GLU A 51 3.72 2.64 17.08
CA GLU A 51 3.48 1.87 18.31
C GLU A 51 4.76 1.67 19.14
N LYS A 52 5.91 1.46 18.49
CA LYS A 52 7.20 1.27 19.18
C LYS A 52 7.75 2.57 19.81
N VAL A 53 7.41 3.73 19.23
CA VAL A 53 7.87 5.03 19.72
C VAL A 53 6.82 5.78 20.54
N ALA A 54 5.57 5.32 20.54
CA ALA A 54 4.47 5.91 21.29
C ALA A 54 4.84 5.99 22.79
N GLY A 55 4.69 7.18 23.37
CA GLY A 55 5.08 7.47 24.76
C GLY A 55 6.56 7.85 24.95
N LYS A 56 7.35 7.98 23.88
CA LYS A 56 8.71 8.55 23.91
C LYS A 56 8.78 9.81 23.03
N GLY A 57 9.42 10.86 23.52
CA GLY A 57 9.74 12.06 22.72
C GLY A 57 8.55 12.91 22.24
N GLY A 58 7.39 12.86 22.92
CA GLY A 58 6.23 13.71 22.58
C GLY A 58 5.27 13.15 21.54
N VAL A 59 5.41 11.87 21.14
CA VAL A 59 4.45 11.20 20.27
C VAL A 59 3.28 10.65 21.11
N GLU A 60 2.12 11.29 20.98
CA GLU A 60 0.90 10.91 21.70
C GLU A 60 0.26 9.68 21.06
N LYS A 61 -0.14 8.72 21.90
CA LYS A 61 -0.76 7.47 21.45
C LYS A 61 -2.20 7.76 21.05
N VAL A 62 -2.48 7.80 19.75
CA VAL A 62 -3.86 7.84 19.26
C VAL A 62 -4.44 6.43 19.40
N ILE A 63 -5.35 6.27 20.36
CA ILE A 63 -6.11 5.04 20.64
C ILE A 63 -7.40 5.06 19.82
#